data_AF-A0A925XYH4-F1
#
_entry.id   AF-A0A925XYH4-F1
#
_cell.length_a   1.000
_cell.length_b   1.000
_cell.length_c   1.000
_cell.angle_alpha   90.00
_cell.angle_beta   90.00
_cell.angle_gamma   90.00
#
_symmetry.space_group_name_H-M   'P 1'
#
loop_
_entity.id
_entity.type
_entity.pdbx_description
1 polymer ?
#
loop_
_entity_poly.entity_id
_entity_poly.type
_entity_poly.pdbx_seq_one_letter_code
_entity_poly.pdbx_strand_id
1 'polypeptide(L)' 'MCGRYTLVAQAEELAEAFRVPEPPPALQSRYNIAPTQPVLAVVASGGEREFVLLRWGLVPSWAKNPSVG' A
#
# COMPACT_ATOMS: atom_id res chain seq x y z
N MET A 1 18.38 2.64 1.50
CA MET A 1 17.07 3.00 0.93
C MET A 1 16.64 1.84 0.03
N CYS A 2 15.53 1.16 0.32
CA CYS A 2 15.04 0.04 -0.48
C CYS A 2 14.19 0.58 -1.64
N GLY A 3 14.56 0.27 -2.89
CA GLY A 3 13.86 0.77 -4.08
C GLY A 3 12.90 -0.22 -4.74
N ARG A 4 12.89 -1.50 -4.31
CA ARG A 4 12.03 -2.56 -4.84
C ARG A 4 11.63 -3.54 -3.74
N TYR A 5 10.46 -4.13 -3.85
CA TYR A 5 10.02 -5.22 -2.95
C TYR A 5 8.97 -6.13 -3.62
N THR A 6 8.61 -7.19 -2.90
CA THR A 6 7.67 -8.22 -3.34
C THR A 6 6.49 -8.29 -2.37
N LEU A 7 5.30 -8.54 -2.90
CA LEU A 7 4.10 -8.87 -2.14
C LEU A 7 3.54 -10.20 -2.65
N VAL A 8 3.74 -11.28 -1.90
CA VAL A 8 3.29 -12.65 -2.24
C VAL A 8 2.46 -13.30 -1.12
N ALA A 9 2.20 -12.56 -0.05
CA ALA A 9 1.33 -12.98 1.04
C ALA A 9 -0.11 -13.13 0.53
N GLN A 10 -0.86 -14.04 1.15
CA GLN A 10 -2.28 -14.21 0.89
C GLN A 10 -3.08 -13.06 1.51
N ALA A 11 -4.28 -12.82 1.00
CA ALA A 11 -5.12 -11.69 1.41
C ALA A 11 -5.51 -11.81 2.89
N GLU A 12 -5.80 -13.03 3.34
CA GLU A 12 -6.18 -13.37 4.70
C GLU A 12 -5.02 -13.18 5.68
N GLU A 13 -3.80 -13.58 5.29
CA GLU A 13 -2.58 -13.40 6.10
C GLU A 13 -2.34 -11.91 6.39
N LEU A 14 -2.55 -11.05 5.38
CA LEU A 14 -2.42 -9.60 5.56
C LEU A 14 -3.52 -9.04 6.45
N ALA A 15 -4.78 -9.47 6.26
CA ALA A 15 -5.91 -9.02 7.07
C ALA A 15 -5.68 -9.33 8.56
N GLU A 16 -5.25 -10.56 8.85
CA GLU A 16 -4.92 -11.00 10.20
C GLU A 16 -3.73 -10.23 10.78
N ALA A 17 -2.60 -10.17 10.05
CA ALA A 17 -1.38 -9.52 10.53
C ALA A 17 -1.60 -8.03 10.85
N PHE A 18 -2.43 -7.35 10.07
CA PHE A 18 -2.71 -5.93 10.25
C PHE A 18 -4.01 -5.62 11.01
N ARG A 19 -4.78 -6.65 11.40
CA ARG A 19 -6.08 -6.52 12.08
C ARG A 19 -7.05 -5.63 11.29
N VAL A 20 -7.14 -5.90 9.99
CA VAL A 20 -8.14 -5.29 9.12
C VAL A 20 -9.35 -6.23 9.08
N PRO A 21 -10.59 -5.74 9.28
CA PRO A 21 -11.77 -6.60 9.38
C PRO A 21 -12.01 -7.48 8.15
N GLU A 22 -11.70 -6.96 6.96
CA GLU A 22 -11.88 -7.66 5.69
C GLU A 22 -10.57 -7.78 4.91
N PRO A 23 -10.33 -8.91 4.23
CA PRO A 23 -9.17 -9.07 3.36
C PRO A 23 -9.24 -8.10 2.17
N PRO A 24 -8.07 -7.69 1.63
CA PRO A 24 -8.05 -6.80 0.47
C PRO A 24 -8.67 -7.51 -0.74
N PRO A 25 -9.63 -6.88 -1.44
CA PRO A 25 -10.26 -7.50 -2.59
C PRO A 25 -9.25 -7.65 -3.74
N ALA A 26 -9.29 -8.81 -4.42
CA ALA A 26 -8.50 -9.10 -5.61
C ALA A 26 -6.98 -8.90 -5.44
N LEU A 27 -6.43 -9.27 -4.28
CA LEU A 27 -4.98 -9.23 -4.08
C LEU A 27 -4.26 -10.14 -5.07
N GLN A 28 -3.30 -9.57 -5.79
CA GLN A 28 -2.44 -10.29 -6.72
C GLN A 28 -1.00 -10.32 -6.21
N SER A 29 -0.33 -11.46 -6.37
CA SER A 29 1.11 -11.57 -6.14
C SER A 29 1.89 -10.65 -7.07
N ARG A 30 2.77 -9.83 -6.50
CA ARG A 30 3.63 -8.89 -7.23
C ARG A 30 5.08 -9.10 -6.82
N TYR A 31 5.89 -9.62 -7.74
CA TYR A 31 7.30 -9.98 -7.51
C TYR A 31 8.28 -8.84 -7.73
N ASN A 32 7.79 -7.67 -8.17
CA ASN A 32 8.62 -6.51 -8.46
C ASN A 32 7.81 -5.21 -8.37
N ILE A 33 7.52 -4.79 -7.15
CA ILE A 33 6.94 -3.48 -6.87
C ILE A 33 8.06 -2.44 -6.94
N ALA A 34 7.83 -1.38 -7.71
CA ALA A 34 8.79 -0.29 -7.97
C ALA A 34 8.20 1.07 -7.54
N PRO A 35 9.03 2.12 -7.36
CA PRO A 35 8.56 3.44 -6.96
C PRO A 35 7.53 3.99 -7.94
N THR A 36 6.69 4.90 -7.47
CA THR A 36 5.56 5.54 -8.19
C THR A 36 4.37 4.63 -8.52
N GLN A 37 4.51 3.31 -8.39
CA GLN A 37 3.41 2.37 -8.59
C GLN A 37 2.38 2.47 -7.45
N PRO A 38 1.11 2.14 -7.71
CA PRO A 38 0.13 1.94 -6.64
C PRO A 38 0.53 0.73 -5.80
N VAL A 39 0.43 0.84 -4.49
CA VAL A 39 0.77 -0.20 -3.52
C VAL A 39 -0.34 -0.33 -2.48
N LEU A 40 -0.59 -1.56 -2.04
CA LEU A 40 -1.50 -1.82 -0.95
C LEU A 40 -0.92 -1.25 0.35
N ALA A 41 -1.70 -0.44 1.04
CA ALA A 41 -1.37 0.15 2.32
C ALA A 41 -2.53 -0.07 3.30
N VAL A 42 -2.19 -0.08 4.59
CA VAL A 42 -3.19 -0.09 5.67
C VAL A 42 -3.22 1.31 6.25
N VAL A 43 -4.39 1.94 6.24
CA VAL A 43 -4.62 3.25 6.86
C VAL A 43 -5.59 3.09 8.02
N ALA A 44 -5.43 3.94 9.04
CA ALA A 44 -6.36 4.02 10.16
C ALA A 44 -7.22 5.28 9.99
N SER A 45 -8.53 5.10 9.84
CA SER A 45 -9.50 6.19 9.67
C SER A 45 -10.66 5.96 10.64
N GLY A 46 -10.99 6.97 11.45
CA GLY A 46 -12.12 6.87 12.39
C GLY A 46 -11.98 5.77 13.46
N GLY A 47 -10.78 5.26 13.72
CA GLY A 47 -10.53 4.17 14.67
C GLY A 47 -10.49 2.77 14.04
N GLU A 48 -10.92 2.64 12.78
CA GLU A 48 -10.87 1.39 12.02
C GLU A 48 -9.69 1.36 11.07
N ARG A 49 -9.20 0.15 10.76
CA ARG A 49 -8.15 -0.07 9.76
C ARG A 49 -8.77 -0.55 8.47
N GLU A 50 -8.27 -0.05 7.35
CA GLU A 50 -8.73 -0.44 6.02
C GLU A 50 -7.56 -0.58 5.03
N PHE A 51 -7.76 -1.43 4.02
CA PHE A 51 -6.85 -1.57 2.90
C PHE A 51 -7.15 -0.53 1.83
N VAL A 52 -6.13 0.23 1.41
CA VAL A 52 -6.23 1.22 0.34
C VAL A 52 -5.05 1.10 -0.62
N LEU A 53 -5.21 1.62 -1.84
CA LEU A 53 -4.10 1.77 -2.78
C LEU A 53 -3.54 3.18 -2.69
N LEU A 54 -2.24 3.29 -2.42
CA LEU A 54 -1.50 4.56 -2.39
C LEU A 54 -0.36 4.55 -3.40
N ARG A 55 0.04 5.73 -3.89
CA ARG A 55 1.27 5.87 -4.67
C ARG A 55 2.48 5.64 -3.75
N TRP A 56 3.41 4.78 -4.17
CA TRP A 56 4.70 4.66 -3.48
C TRP A 56 5.65 5.80 -3.89
N GLY A 57 5.49 6.93 -3.23
CA GLY A 57 6.25 8.15 -3.47
C GLY A 57 5.52 9.33 -2.82
N LEU A 58 6.10 9.87 -1.73
CA LEU A 58 5.47 10.95 -0.98
C LEU A 58 5.54 12.23 -1.82
N VAL A 59 4.38 12.72 -2.24
CA VAL A 59 4.24 14.06 -2.82
C VAL A 59 3.88 15.02 -1.69
N PRO A 60 4.76 15.95 -1.29
CA PRO A 60 4.43 16.92 -0.25
C PRO A 60 3.26 17.80 -0.67
N SER A 61 2.44 18.23 0.28
CA SER A 61 1.25 19.06 0.00
C SER A 61 1.57 20.41 -0.65
N TRP A 62 2.79 20.91 -0.49
CA TRP A 62 3.27 22.16 -1.10
C TRP A 62 3.86 21.97 -2.51
N ALA A 63 4.04 20.72 -2.95
CA ALA A 63 4.63 20.45 -4.25
C ALA A 63 3.64 20.80 -5.38
N LYS A 64 4.08 21.63 -6.32
CA LYS A 64 3.30 21.99 -7.52
C LYS A 64 3.31 20.87 -8.57
N ASN A 65 4.22 19.91 -8.47
CA ASN A 65 4.39 18.83 -9.42
C ASN A 65 4.52 17.47 -8.69
N PRO A 66 3.73 16.46 -9.06
CA PRO A 66 3.84 15.10 -8.53
C PRO A 66 5.19 14.41 -8.77
N SER A 67 6.02 14.88 -9.70
CA SER A 67 7.36 14.31 -9.96
C SER A 67 8.39 14.62 -8.88
N VAL A 68 8.05 15.46 -7.89
CA VAL A 68 8.87 15.72 -6.70
C VAL A 68 8.89 14.51 -5.75
N GLY A 69 8.04 13.50 -5.97
CA GLY A 69 7.88 12.30 -5.13
C GLY A 69 7.70 10.98 -5.85
#